data_AF-A0A453F8F7-F1
#
_entry.id   AF-A0A453F8F7-F1
#
_cell.length_a   1.000
_cell.length_b   1.000
_cell.length_c   1.000
_cell.angle_alpha   90.00
_cell.angle_beta   90.00
_cell.angle_gamma   90.00
#
_symmetry.space_group_name_H-M   'P 1'
#
loop_
_entity.id
_entity.type
_entity.pdbx_description
1 polymer ?
#
loop_
_entity_poly.entity_id
_entity_poly.type
_entity_poly.pdbx_seq_one_letter_code
_entity_poly.pdbx_strand_id
1 'polypeptide(L)'
;MASADEANAAAEGTEGKNWQRKGKHKKEKPWDDDPNIDRWTVEKFDPSWNEGGLLEVSSFSTLFPQYREKYLQETWPIVKGALKEFGVSCELNLVEGSMTVSTTRKTRDPYIILKARDLIKLLSRSVPAPQAIKVLNDEMNCDIVKIGSIIRNKERFVKRRERLLGPNLSTLKAIEILTGCYILVQGNTVAAMGSFKGLKQVRKIVEDCIKNIKHPVYHIKVICFVF
;
A
#
# COMPACT_ATOMS: atom_id res chain seq x y z
N MET A 1 8.68 29.74 -70.79
CA MET A 1 8.33 31.13 -70.38
C MET A 1 6.95 31.03 -69.75
N ALA A 2 6.83 30.70 -68.46
CA ALA A 2 6.84 31.63 -67.30
C ALA A 2 5.76 32.72 -67.47
N SER A 3 4.84 33.01 -66.55
CA SER A 3 4.65 32.72 -65.12
C SER A 3 3.31 33.36 -64.69
N ALA A 4 2.50 32.72 -63.86
CA ALA A 4 1.38 33.37 -63.16
C ALA A 4 0.97 32.65 -61.85
N ASP A 5 1.90 31.96 -61.19
CA ASP A 5 1.71 31.33 -59.87
C ASP A 5 2.54 32.04 -58.79
N GLU A 6 2.66 33.36 -58.87
CA GLU A 6 3.30 34.20 -57.84
C GLU A 6 2.25 34.93 -57.01
N ALA A 7 1.48 34.17 -56.22
CA ALA A 7 0.73 34.72 -55.08
C ALA A 7 0.52 33.70 -53.95
N ASN A 8 1.25 32.58 -53.95
CA ASN A 8 1.22 31.57 -52.88
C ASN A 8 2.50 31.65 -52.03
N ALA A 9 2.71 32.80 -51.41
CA ALA A 9 3.88 33.04 -50.56
C ALA A 9 3.51 33.85 -49.32
N ALA A 10 2.84 33.21 -48.36
CA ALA A 10 3.08 33.42 -46.93
C ALA A 10 2.11 32.57 -46.09
N ALA A 11 2.68 31.83 -45.12
CA ALA A 11 2.04 31.22 -43.95
C ALA A 11 1.75 29.70 -44.00
N GLU A 12 2.76 28.90 -44.37
CA GLU A 12 2.97 27.60 -43.74
C GLU A 12 4.42 27.49 -43.23
N GLY A 13 4.59 26.95 -42.02
CA GLY A 13 5.89 26.48 -41.53
C GLY A 13 6.55 27.32 -40.43
N THR A 14 6.19 27.05 -39.18
CA THR A 14 7.19 27.06 -38.10
C THR A 14 7.14 25.73 -37.37
N GLU A 15 7.70 24.70 -38.02
CA GLU A 15 8.15 23.50 -37.34
C GLU A 15 9.21 23.89 -36.32
N GLY A 16 8.92 23.65 -35.04
CA GLY A 16 9.88 23.83 -33.97
C GLY A 16 11.11 22.95 -34.22
N LYS A 17 12.27 23.59 -34.41
CA LYS A 17 13.58 22.94 -34.58
C LYS A 17 13.79 21.90 -33.48
N ASN A 18 13.75 20.62 -33.85
CA ASN A 18 14.03 19.50 -32.96
C ASN A 18 15.53 19.46 -32.65
N TRP A 19 15.95 20.06 -31.55
CA TRP A 19 17.32 19.95 -31.04
C TRP A 19 17.56 18.53 -30.53
N GLN A 20 17.95 17.62 -31.42
CA GLN A 20 18.42 16.29 -31.01
C GLN A 20 19.80 16.42 -30.38
N ARG A 21 19.86 16.48 -29.05
CA ARG A 21 21.11 16.28 -28.30
C ARG A 21 21.69 14.93 -28.70
N LYS A 22 22.88 14.91 -29.32
CA LYS A 22 23.63 13.68 -29.64
C LYS A 22 23.70 12.81 -28.38
N GLY A 23 22.88 11.76 -28.36
CA GLY A 23 22.58 10.97 -27.17
C GLY A 23 23.73 10.04 -26.81
N LYS A 24 24.84 10.57 -26.27
CA LYS A 24 25.88 9.76 -25.64
C LYS A 24 25.34 8.94 -24.46
N HIS A 25 24.22 9.37 -23.88
CA HIS A 25 23.49 8.70 -22.79
C HIS A 25 22.28 7.86 -23.24
N LYS A 26 22.02 7.74 -24.56
CA LYS A 26 21.01 6.84 -25.14
C LYS A 26 21.60 5.48 -25.56
N LYS A 27 22.76 5.12 -25.00
CA LYS A 27 23.24 3.75 -25.14
C LYS A 27 22.49 2.91 -24.11
N GLU A 28 21.89 1.82 -24.56
CA GLU A 28 21.40 0.77 -23.67
C GLU A 28 22.57 0.37 -22.78
N LYS A 29 22.34 0.47 -21.47
CA LYS A 29 23.35 0.14 -20.49
C LYS A 29 23.44 -1.39 -20.47
N PRO A 30 24.63 -1.99 -20.55
CA PRO A 30 24.76 -3.45 -20.59
C PRO A 30 24.06 -4.17 -19.42
N TRP A 31 23.96 -3.51 -18.27
CA TRP A 31 23.29 -4.02 -17.08
C TRP A 31 21.77 -3.75 -17.04
N ASP A 32 21.21 -3.04 -18.04
CA ASP A 32 19.79 -2.76 -18.15
C ASP A 32 19.00 -3.87 -18.89
N ASP A 33 19.67 -4.78 -19.61
CA ASP A 33 19.05 -5.84 -20.41
C ASP A 33 19.49 -7.27 -20.05
N ASP A 34 20.16 -7.48 -18.91
CA ASP A 34 20.51 -8.84 -18.44
C ASP A 34 19.23 -9.66 -18.15
N PRO A 35 18.88 -10.69 -18.97
CA PRO A 35 17.65 -11.47 -18.83
C PRO A 35 17.63 -12.37 -17.58
N ASN A 36 18.77 -12.49 -16.92
CA ASN A 36 19.01 -13.41 -15.80
C ASN A 36 18.94 -12.73 -14.43
N ILE A 37 18.81 -11.39 -14.39
CA ILE A 37 18.72 -10.62 -13.14
C ILE A 37 17.31 -10.07 -13.03
N ASP A 38 16.47 -10.76 -12.26
CA ASP A 38 15.20 -10.22 -11.81
C ASP A 38 15.45 -9.09 -10.81
N ARG A 39 15.52 -7.85 -11.32
CA ARG A 39 15.72 -6.62 -10.50
C ARG A 39 14.63 -6.37 -9.44
N TRP A 40 13.59 -7.20 -9.43
CA TRP A 40 12.41 -7.08 -8.56
C TRP A 40 12.29 -8.22 -7.55
N THR A 41 13.24 -9.16 -7.53
CA THR A 41 13.26 -10.24 -6.54
C THR A 41 13.61 -9.65 -5.18
N VAL A 42 12.72 -9.87 -4.21
CA VAL A 42 12.93 -9.41 -2.84
C VAL A 42 13.74 -10.49 -2.11
N GLU A 43 15.02 -10.25 -1.92
CA GLU A 43 15.87 -11.11 -1.10
C GLU A 43 15.48 -10.96 0.38
N LYS A 44 15.36 -12.10 1.07
CA LYS A 44 15.11 -12.08 2.51
C LYS A 44 16.35 -11.57 3.22
N PHE A 45 16.15 -10.70 4.19
CA PHE A 45 17.25 -10.15 4.98
C PHE A 45 18.01 -11.27 5.70
N ASP A 46 19.33 -11.33 5.51
CA ASP A 46 20.18 -12.24 6.24
C ASP A 46 20.71 -11.57 7.53
N PRO A 47 20.49 -12.17 8.72
CA PRO A 47 20.99 -11.66 9.99
C PRO A 47 22.51 -11.47 10.08
N SER A 48 23.31 -12.03 9.16
CA SER A 48 24.76 -11.83 9.08
C SER A 48 25.14 -10.46 8.52
N TRP A 49 24.26 -9.77 7.80
CA TRP A 49 24.56 -8.48 7.17
C TRP A 49 24.68 -7.33 8.17
N ASN A 50 24.21 -7.51 9.40
CA ASN A 50 24.30 -6.52 10.47
C ASN A 50 24.68 -7.18 11.81
N GLU A 51 25.95 -7.54 11.94
CA GLU A 51 26.50 -8.15 13.17
C GLU A 51 26.52 -7.17 14.36
N GLY A 52 26.71 -5.88 14.08
CA GLY A 52 26.82 -4.82 15.10
C GLY A 52 25.48 -4.36 15.70
N GLY A 53 24.35 -4.77 15.10
CA GLY A 53 23.01 -4.35 15.52
C GLY A 53 22.75 -2.85 15.34
N LEU A 54 21.62 -2.38 15.85
CA LEU A 54 21.27 -0.95 15.83
C LEU A 54 21.85 -0.22 17.06
N LEU A 55 22.55 0.89 16.81
CA LEU A 55 23.08 1.78 17.86
C LEU A 55 21.99 2.61 18.51
N GLU A 56 21.06 3.12 17.70
CA GLU A 56 19.98 4.00 18.13
C GLU A 56 18.64 3.27 18.25
N VAL A 57 17.81 3.74 19.18
CA VAL A 57 16.47 3.22 19.40
C VAL A 57 15.49 4.04 18.57
N SER A 58 14.77 3.36 17.68
CA SER A 58 13.62 3.91 16.97
C SER A 58 12.35 3.44 17.65
N SER A 59 11.47 4.37 18.02
CA SER A 59 10.19 4.06 18.65
C SER A 59 9.02 4.66 17.87
N PHE A 60 7.97 3.87 17.64
CA PHE A 60 6.72 4.31 17.05
C PHE A 60 5.56 3.98 17.97
N SER A 61 4.64 4.93 18.13
CA SER A 61 3.41 4.76 18.91
C SER A 61 2.18 4.98 18.04
N THR A 62 1.10 4.24 18.30
CA THR A 62 -0.20 4.42 17.67
C THR A 62 -1.31 4.27 18.69
N LEU A 63 -2.23 5.24 18.71
CA LEU A 63 -3.42 5.21 19.55
C LEU A 63 -4.47 4.25 18.99
N PHE A 64 -5.19 3.55 19.86
CA PHE A 64 -6.32 2.69 19.50
C PHE A 64 -7.60 3.11 20.24
N PRO A 65 -8.78 2.84 19.67
CA PRO A 65 -10.03 3.19 20.31
C PRO A 65 -10.37 2.23 21.46
N GLN A 66 -11.03 2.77 22.51
CA GLN A 66 -11.33 2.05 23.75
C GLN A 66 -12.08 0.73 23.55
N TYR A 67 -12.99 0.64 22.57
CA TYR A 67 -13.72 -0.60 22.30
C TYR A 67 -12.83 -1.78 21.88
N ARG A 68 -11.58 -1.51 21.45
CA ARG A 68 -10.64 -2.52 20.98
C ARG A 68 -9.72 -3.05 22.09
N GLU A 69 -9.73 -2.42 23.25
CA GLU A 69 -8.86 -2.71 24.39
C GLU A 69 -8.92 -4.18 24.82
N LYS A 70 -10.11 -4.71 25.06
CA LYS A 70 -10.31 -6.11 25.50
C LYS A 70 -9.69 -7.11 24.52
N TYR A 71 -9.91 -6.89 23.22
CA TYR A 71 -9.34 -7.76 22.18
C TYR A 71 -7.81 -7.67 22.13
N LEU A 72 -7.26 -6.46 22.25
CA LEU A 72 -5.82 -6.25 22.23
C LEU A 72 -5.17 -6.90 23.45
N GLN A 73 -5.77 -6.79 24.63
CA GLN A 73 -5.28 -7.43 25.86
C GLN A 73 -5.19 -8.96 25.72
N GLU A 74 -6.22 -9.59 25.16
CA GLU A 74 -6.26 -11.05 24.93
C GLU A 74 -5.24 -11.51 23.87
N THR A 75 -5.05 -10.72 22.81
CA THR A 75 -4.19 -11.10 21.67
C THR A 75 -2.75 -10.60 21.77
N TRP A 76 -2.44 -9.71 22.72
CA TRP A 76 -1.12 -9.10 22.89
C TRP A 76 0.02 -10.12 23.07
N PRO A 77 -0.15 -11.24 23.80
CA PRO A 77 0.91 -12.23 23.95
C PRO A 77 1.36 -12.83 22.60
N ILE A 78 0.42 -13.01 21.67
CA ILE A 78 0.70 -13.56 20.33
C ILE A 78 1.53 -12.55 19.52
N VAL A 79 1.14 -11.27 19.57
CA VAL A 79 1.87 -10.18 18.89
C VAL A 79 3.28 -10.03 19.46
N LYS A 80 3.42 -10.10 20.79
CA LYS A 80 4.71 -10.03 21.48
C LYS A 80 5.61 -11.22 21.13
N GLY A 81 5.05 -12.42 20.99
CA GLY A 81 5.77 -13.60 20.52
C GLY A 81 6.36 -13.38 19.13
N ALA A 82 5.53 -12.95 18.17
CA ALA A 82 5.96 -12.72 16.80
C ALA A 82 7.03 -11.61 16.69
N LEU A 83 6.87 -10.49 17.39
CA LEU A 83 7.85 -9.39 17.34
C LEU A 83 9.18 -9.71 18.05
N LYS A 84 9.15 -10.60 19.05
CA LYS A 84 10.35 -11.05 19.76
C LYS A 84 11.30 -11.84 18.86
N GLU A 85 10.79 -12.59 17.89
CA GLU A 85 11.61 -13.32 16.90
C GLU A 85 12.51 -12.38 16.09
N PHE A 86 12.03 -11.16 15.81
CA PHE A 86 12.78 -10.12 15.11
C PHE A 86 13.55 -9.18 16.05
N GLY A 87 13.51 -9.41 17.36
CA GLY A 87 14.18 -8.58 18.35
C GLY A 87 13.57 -7.19 18.53
N VAL A 88 12.28 -7.01 18.22
CA VAL A 88 11.54 -5.74 18.42
C VAL A 88 10.78 -5.82 19.74
N SER A 89 10.89 -4.80 20.59
CA SER A 89 10.08 -4.67 21.80
C SER A 89 8.73 -4.04 21.49
N CYS A 90 7.69 -4.51 22.17
CA CYS A 90 6.34 -3.96 22.06
C CYS A 90 5.70 -3.80 23.44
N GLU A 91 5.09 -2.63 23.66
CA GLU A 91 4.42 -2.25 24.89
C GLU A 91 2.98 -1.83 24.60
N LEU A 92 2.06 -2.22 25.49
CA LEU A 92 0.65 -1.87 25.42
C LEU A 92 0.32 -1.03 26.65
N ASN A 93 -0.06 0.23 26.44
CA ASN A 93 -0.51 1.12 27.50
C ASN A 93 -2.04 1.21 27.47
N LEU A 94 -2.68 0.64 28.49
CA LEU A 94 -4.15 0.65 28.62
C LEU A 94 -4.69 1.98 29.13
N VAL A 95 -3.89 2.74 29.89
CA VAL A 95 -4.31 4.03 30.46
C VAL A 95 -4.40 5.10 29.35
N GLU A 96 -3.38 5.17 28.51
CA GLU A 96 -3.35 6.09 27.36
C GLU A 96 -4.09 5.53 26.14
N GLY A 97 -4.36 4.22 26.10
CA GLY A 97 -4.89 3.55 24.92
C GLY A 97 -3.91 3.57 23.74
N SER A 98 -2.63 3.35 24.01
CA SER A 98 -1.53 3.43 23.03
C SER A 98 -0.78 2.10 22.89
N MET A 99 -0.37 1.78 21.68
CA MET A 99 0.54 0.68 21.36
C MET A 99 1.87 1.26 20.90
N THR A 100 2.96 0.82 21.52
CA THR A 100 4.30 1.31 21.21
C THR A 100 5.18 0.14 20.77
N VAL A 101 5.92 0.34 19.68
CA VAL A 101 6.98 -0.57 19.21
C VAL A 101 8.31 0.15 19.23
N SER A 102 9.36 -0.53 19.69
CA SER A 102 10.70 0.01 19.79
C SER A 102 11.74 -1.00 19.32
N THR A 103 12.78 -0.51 18.63
CA THR A 103 13.93 -1.36 18.32
C THR A 103 14.76 -1.62 19.56
N THR A 104 15.46 -2.75 19.58
CA THR A 104 16.40 -3.08 20.64
C THR A 104 17.79 -3.25 20.05
N ARG A 105 18.81 -3.36 20.91
CA ARG A 105 20.18 -3.71 20.47
C ARG A 105 20.27 -5.09 19.78
N LYS A 106 19.24 -5.92 19.91
CA LYS A 106 19.15 -7.25 19.29
C LYS A 106 18.50 -7.21 17.90
N THR A 107 17.90 -6.09 17.52
CA THR A 107 17.28 -5.93 16.20
C THR A 107 18.41 -5.86 15.16
N ARG A 108 18.41 -6.82 14.22
CA ARG A 108 19.41 -6.90 13.15
C ARG A 108 18.93 -6.26 11.86
N ASP A 109 17.66 -6.50 11.50
CA ASP A 109 17.04 -5.88 10.33
C ASP A 109 16.64 -4.43 10.65
N PRO A 110 17.17 -3.42 9.94
CA PRO A 110 16.74 -2.03 10.12
C PRO A 110 15.32 -1.75 9.61
N TYR A 111 14.80 -2.52 8.64
CA TYR A 111 13.50 -2.27 8.00
C TYR A 111 12.32 -2.84 8.81
N ILE A 112 12.57 -3.85 9.66
CA ILE A 112 11.51 -4.51 10.45
C ILE A 112 10.72 -3.54 11.34
N ILE A 113 11.32 -2.44 11.80
CA ILE A 113 10.63 -1.45 12.62
C ILE A 113 9.50 -0.76 11.85
N LEU A 114 9.64 -0.58 10.55
CA LEU A 114 8.60 0.01 9.69
C LEU A 114 7.43 -0.96 9.51
N LYS A 115 7.72 -2.26 9.40
CA LYS A 115 6.69 -3.30 9.39
C LYS A 115 5.99 -3.45 10.74
N ALA A 116 6.73 -3.36 11.85
CA ALA A 116 6.16 -3.36 13.20
C ALA A 116 5.24 -2.15 13.43
N ARG A 117 5.62 -0.97 12.93
CA ARG A 117 4.77 0.23 12.90
C ARG A 117 3.48 -0.03 12.10
N ASP A 118 3.59 -0.70 10.98
CA ASP A 118 2.45 -0.99 10.12
C ASP A 118 1.53 -2.05 10.73
N LEU A 119 2.09 -3.03 11.45
CA LEU A 119 1.36 -3.99 12.27
C LEU A 119 0.50 -3.29 13.35
N ILE A 120 1.07 -2.40 14.16
CA ILE A 120 0.29 -1.68 15.19
C ILE A 120 -0.79 -0.78 14.59
N LYS A 121 -0.53 -0.19 13.41
CA LYS A 121 -1.54 0.58 12.67
C LYS A 121 -2.69 -0.31 12.21
N LEU A 122 -2.44 -1.53 11.74
CA LEU A 122 -3.51 -2.45 11.33
C LEU A 122 -4.34 -2.93 12.53
N LEU A 123 -3.69 -3.22 13.66
CA LEU A 123 -4.37 -3.56 14.90
C LEU A 123 -5.30 -2.43 15.37
N SER A 124 -4.87 -1.17 15.24
CA SER A 124 -5.71 0.01 15.53
C SER A 124 -6.95 0.11 14.63
N ARG A 125 -6.86 -0.43 13.41
CA ARG A 125 -7.95 -0.52 12.41
C ARG A 125 -8.72 -1.84 12.49
N SER A 126 -8.68 -2.49 13.64
CA SER A 126 -9.42 -3.72 13.97
C SER A 126 -9.19 -4.91 13.03
N VAL A 127 -8.04 -4.97 12.36
CA VAL A 127 -7.60 -6.19 11.68
C VAL A 127 -7.31 -7.26 12.75
N PRO A 128 -7.71 -8.54 12.53
CA PRO A 128 -7.39 -9.61 13.46
C PRO A 128 -5.88 -9.84 13.57
N ALA A 129 -5.38 -10.12 14.78
CA ALA A 129 -3.95 -10.30 15.03
C ALA A 129 -3.28 -11.38 14.15
N PRO A 130 -3.88 -12.58 13.96
CA PRO A 130 -3.27 -13.61 13.10
C PRO A 130 -3.10 -13.18 11.64
N GLN A 131 -4.02 -12.34 11.15
CA GLN A 131 -3.93 -11.80 9.81
C GLN A 131 -2.87 -10.69 9.76
N ALA A 132 -2.86 -9.78 10.74
CA ALA A 132 -1.95 -8.65 10.79
C ALA A 132 -0.46 -9.07 10.90
N ILE A 133 -0.17 -10.16 11.63
CA ILE A 133 1.19 -10.70 11.78
C ILE A 133 1.83 -11.06 10.43
N LYS A 134 1.02 -11.38 9.41
CA LYS A 134 1.52 -11.69 8.05
C LYS A 134 2.26 -10.52 7.40
N VAL A 135 2.05 -9.27 7.86
CA VAL A 135 2.78 -8.07 7.37
C VAL A 135 4.25 -8.07 7.75
N LEU A 136 4.66 -8.90 8.73
CA LEU A 136 6.08 -9.04 9.05
C LEU A 136 6.87 -9.69 7.89
N ASN A 137 6.19 -10.47 7.02
CA ASN A 137 6.81 -11.06 5.82
C ASN A 137 7.05 -10.00 4.73
N ASP A 138 8.19 -10.07 4.02
CA ASP A 138 8.58 -9.10 2.97
C ASP A 138 7.60 -9.00 1.79
N GLU A 139 6.92 -10.09 1.45
CA GLU A 139 5.98 -10.13 0.32
C GLU A 139 4.66 -9.39 0.62
N MET A 140 4.32 -9.26 1.90
CA MET A 140 3.04 -8.74 2.37
C MET A 140 3.19 -7.29 2.78
N ASN A 141 2.52 -6.41 2.06
CA ASN A 141 2.46 -4.99 2.37
C ASN A 141 1.08 -4.63 2.90
N CYS A 142 0.97 -3.46 3.54
CA CYS A 142 -0.29 -2.95 4.02
C CYS A 142 -0.58 -1.55 3.47
N ASP A 143 -1.86 -1.24 3.34
CA ASP A 143 -2.31 0.08 2.95
C ASP A 143 -3.57 0.49 3.72
N ILE A 144 -3.59 1.73 4.23
CA ILE A 144 -4.73 2.28 4.97
C ILE A 144 -5.28 3.47 4.17
N VAL A 145 -6.40 3.25 3.49
CA VAL A 145 -7.05 4.26 2.65
C VAL A 145 -8.09 5.02 3.48
N LYS A 146 -7.88 6.34 3.63
CA LYS A 146 -8.82 7.22 4.33
C LYS A 146 -9.95 7.64 3.39
N ILE A 147 -11.13 7.06 3.56
CA ILE A 147 -12.33 7.34 2.74
C ILE A 147 -13.19 8.49 3.31
N GLY A 148 -13.12 8.76 4.61
CA GLY A 148 -13.99 9.75 5.28
C GLY A 148 -13.78 11.20 4.84
N SER A 149 -12.63 11.55 4.26
CA SER A 149 -12.36 12.92 3.80
C SER A 149 -12.90 13.25 2.41
N ILE A 150 -13.36 12.23 1.67
CA ILE A 150 -13.70 12.38 0.25
C ILE A 150 -15.10 12.98 0.06
N ILE A 151 -16.02 12.70 1.00
CA ILE A 151 -17.42 13.13 0.90
C ILE A 151 -17.81 13.91 2.15
N ARG A 152 -18.37 15.12 1.96
CA ARG A 152 -18.87 15.97 3.05
C ARG A 152 -20.20 15.48 3.65
N ASN A 153 -21.08 14.91 2.83
CA ASN A 153 -22.39 14.43 3.25
C ASN A 153 -22.33 12.99 3.83
N LYS A 154 -22.72 12.83 5.10
CA LYS A 154 -22.67 11.57 5.85
C LYS A 154 -23.59 10.48 5.28
N GLU A 155 -24.81 10.81 4.86
CA GLU A 155 -25.75 9.81 4.33
C GLU A 155 -25.27 9.23 3.01
N ARG A 156 -24.77 10.09 2.12
CA ARG A 156 -24.18 9.67 0.85
C ARG A 156 -22.94 8.81 1.07
N PHE A 157 -22.15 9.12 2.09
CA PHE A 157 -20.99 8.34 2.48
C PHE A 157 -21.38 6.92 2.92
N VAL A 158 -22.38 6.78 3.79
CA VAL A 158 -22.87 5.46 4.24
C VAL A 158 -23.36 4.62 3.05
N LYS A 159 -24.19 5.19 2.17
CA LYS A 159 -24.71 4.49 0.98
C LYS A 159 -23.59 4.04 0.02
N ARG A 160 -22.55 4.88 -0.20
CA ARG A 160 -21.42 4.51 -1.06
C ARG A 160 -20.49 3.49 -0.41
N ARG A 161 -20.32 3.56 0.92
CA ARG A 161 -19.58 2.55 1.68
C ARG A 161 -20.29 1.20 1.62
N GLU A 162 -21.59 1.15 1.85
CA GLU A 162 -22.39 -0.07 1.73
C GLU A 162 -22.33 -0.66 0.32
N ARG A 163 -22.32 0.19 -0.72
CA ARG A 163 -22.11 -0.24 -2.10
C ARG A 163 -20.75 -0.92 -2.32
N LEU A 164 -19.68 -0.46 -1.65
CA LEU A 164 -18.36 -1.10 -1.72
C LEU A 164 -18.37 -2.49 -1.07
N LEU A 165 -19.07 -2.65 0.05
CA LEU A 165 -19.27 -3.95 0.70
C LEU A 165 -20.09 -4.89 -0.19
N GLY A 166 -21.16 -4.36 -0.78
CA GLY A 166 -22.16 -5.11 -1.53
C GLY A 166 -23.08 -5.94 -0.63
N PRO A 167 -24.14 -6.55 -1.20
CA PRO A 167 -25.03 -7.43 -0.45
C PRO A 167 -24.26 -8.64 0.10
N ASN A 168 -24.41 -8.95 1.38
CA ASN A 168 -23.73 -10.06 2.07
C ASN A 168 -22.20 -10.08 1.89
N LEU A 169 -21.56 -8.90 1.76
CA LEU A 169 -20.11 -8.76 1.52
C LEU A 169 -19.61 -9.43 0.21
N SER A 170 -20.51 -9.73 -0.72
CA SER A 170 -20.18 -10.44 -1.97
C SER A 170 -19.20 -9.66 -2.85
N THR A 171 -19.39 -8.35 -2.97
CA THR A 171 -18.53 -7.47 -3.78
C THR A 171 -17.14 -7.34 -3.16
N LEU A 172 -17.05 -7.22 -1.85
CA LEU A 172 -15.78 -7.17 -1.14
C LEU A 172 -15.01 -8.49 -1.30
N LYS A 173 -15.65 -9.64 -1.06
CA LYS A 173 -15.04 -10.96 -1.24
C LYS A 173 -14.56 -11.20 -2.68
N ALA A 174 -15.32 -10.74 -3.67
CA ALA A 174 -14.90 -10.83 -5.07
C ALA A 174 -13.62 -10.03 -5.33
N ILE A 175 -13.50 -8.81 -4.78
CA ILE A 175 -12.29 -7.99 -4.91
C ILE A 175 -11.12 -8.66 -4.18
N GLU A 176 -11.33 -9.22 -3.00
CA GLU A 176 -10.29 -9.95 -2.26
C GLU A 176 -9.73 -11.13 -3.07
N ILE A 177 -10.60 -11.95 -3.66
CA ILE A 177 -10.21 -13.10 -4.47
C ILE A 177 -9.45 -12.64 -5.73
N LEU A 178 -9.96 -11.63 -6.43
CA LEU A 178 -9.34 -11.13 -7.67
C LEU A 178 -7.98 -10.48 -7.46
N THR A 179 -7.80 -9.77 -6.34
CA THR A 179 -6.58 -9.01 -6.06
C THR A 179 -5.58 -9.79 -5.19
N GLY A 180 -5.97 -10.94 -4.64
CA GLY A 180 -5.19 -11.69 -3.66
C GLY A 180 -4.91 -10.90 -2.38
N CYS A 181 -5.71 -9.86 -2.11
CA CYS A 181 -5.55 -8.98 -0.96
C CYS A 181 -6.63 -9.27 0.09
N TYR A 182 -6.31 -9.07 1.35
CA TYR A 182 -7.28 -9.03 2.45
C TYR A 182 -7.75 -7.59 2.65
N ILE A 183 -9.06 -7.36 2.70
CA ILE A 183 -9.64 -6.02 2.75
C ILE A 183 -10.62 -5.92 3.91
N LEU A 184 -10.43 -4.94 4.78
CA LEU A 184 -11.33 -4.66 5.89
C LEU A 184 -11.82 -3.21 5.83
N VAL A 185 -13.12 -3.05 5.62
CA VAL A 185 -13.78 -1.73 5.61
C VAL A 185 -14.31 -1.45 7.00
N GLN A 186 -13.72 -0.46 7.70
CA GLN A 186 -14.17 -0.06 9.03
C GLN A 186 -14.31 1.46 9.13
N GLY A 187 -15.52 1.90 9.48
CA GLY A 187 -15.82 3.31 9.74
C GLY A 187 -15.50 4.19 8.53
N ASN A 188 -14.44 4.99 8.67
CA ASN A 188 -13.97 6.00 7.71
C ASN A 188 -12.68 5.60 6.98
N THR A 189 -12.21 4.37 7.18
CA THR A 189 -10.97 3.84 6.62
C THR A 189 -11.19 2.46 6.01
N VAL A 190 -10.43 2.15 4.97
CA VAL A 190 -10.33 0.80 4.41
C VAL A 190 -8.89 0.35 4.62
N ALA A 191 -8.71 -0.72 5.38
CA ALA A 191 -7.43 -1.39 5.54
C ALA A 191 -7.32 -2.48 4.47
N ALA A 192 -6.20 -2.54 3.77
CA ALA A 192 -5.89 -3.56 2.79
C ALA A 192 -4.51 -4.16 3.09
N MET A 193 -4.37 -5.46 2.85
CA MET A 193 -3.11 -6.20 3.01
C MET A 193 -2.89 -7.11 1.81
N GLY A 194 -1.69 -7.11 1.24
CA GLY A 194 -1.37 -7.95 0.11
C GLY A 194 -0.14 -7.49 -0.67
N SER A 195 -0.03 -7.94 -1.91
CA SER A 195 1.04 -7.55 -2.82
C SER A 195 0.92 -6.10 -3.27
N PHE A 196 2.03 -5.46 -3.64
CA PHE A 196 2.04 -4.07 -4.09
C PHE A 196 1.13 -3.81 -5.31
N LYS A 197 1.08 -4.76 -6.25
CA LYS A 197 0.21 -4.68 -7.43
C LYS A 197 -1.27 -4.72 -7.04
N GLY A 198 -1.64 -5.64 -6.14
CA GLY A 198 -3.00 -5.78 -5.63
C GLY A 198 -3.44 -4.54 -4.84
N LEU A 199 -2.59 -4.02 -3.94
CA LEU A 199 -2.88 -2.83 -3.16
C LEU A 199 -3.13 -1.60 -4.03
N LYS A 200 -2.36 -1.40 -5.11
CA LYS A 200 -2.59 -0.30 -6.06
C LYS A 200 -3.94 -0.40 -6.75
N GLN A 201 -4.35 -1.62 -7.13
CA GLN A 201 -5.67 -1.86 -7.70
C GLN A 201 -6.77 -1.59 -6.69
N VAL A 202 -6.66 -2.15 -5.47
CA VAL A 202 -7.64 -1.95 -4.38
C VAL A 202 -7.81 -0.47 -4.06
N ARG A 203 -6.71 0.29 -3.91
CA ARG A 203 -6.75 1.73 -3.68
C ARG A 203 -7.54 2.46 -4.75
N LYS A 204 -7.29 2.14 -6.03
CA LYS A 204 -8.02 2.74 -7.16
C LYS A 204 -9.52 2.41 -7.10
N ILE A 205 -9.88 1.15 -6.83
CA ILE A 205 -11.28 0.71 -6.72
C ILE A 205 -12.00 1.45 -5.60
N VAL A 206 -11.37 1.54 -4.43
CA VAL A 206 -11.94 2.20 -3.24
C VAL A 206 -12.14 3.68 -3.51
N GLU A 207 -11.14 4.36 -4.08
CA GLU A 207 -11.25 5.79 -4.40
C GLU A 207 -12.32 6.07 -5.46
N ASP A 208 -12.36 5.29 -6.55
CA ASP A 208 -13.31 5.48 -7.65
C ASP A 208 -14.75 5.19 -7.21
N CYS A 209 -14.95 4.19 -6.33
CA CYS A 209 -16.24 3.86 -5.75
C CYS A 209 -16.77 5.01 -4.86
N ILE A 210 -15.91 5.58 -4.00
CA ILE A 210 -16.29 6.67 -3.11
C ILE A 210 -16.48 7.98 -3.87
N LYS A 211 -15.66 8.27 -4.90
CA LYS A 211 -15.82 9.44 -5.79
C LYS A 211 -17.03 9.32 -6.74
N ASN A 212 -17.63 8.13 -6.85
CA ASN A 212 -18.76 7.83 -7.75
C ASN A 212 -18.40 8.03 -9.23
N ILE A 213 -17.17 7.66 -9.60
CA ILE A 213 -16.70 7.66 -10.98
C ILE A 213 -17.16 6.37 -11.66
N LYS A 214 -17.01 5.23 -10.98
CA LYS A 214 -17.42 3.90 -11.46
C LYS A 214 -18.00 3.06 -10.32
N HIS A 215 -18.98 2.22 -10.66
CA HIS A 215 -19.50 1.21 -9.73
C HIS A 215 -18.44 0.10 -9.52
N PRO A 216 -18.26 -0.45 -8.30
CA PRO A 216 -17.25 -1.48 -8.02
C PRO A 216 -17.41 -2.73 -8.92
N VAL A 217 -18.64 -3.06 -9.33
CA VAL A 217 -18.92 -4.14 -10.28
C VAL A 217 -18.22 -3.93 -11.64
N TYR A 218 -18.11 -2.69 -12.11
CA TYR A 218 -17.35 -2.42 -13.34
C TYR A 218 -15.85 -2.66 -13.15
N HIS A 219 -15.31 -2.35 -11.97
CA HIS A 219 -13.91 -2.66 -11.67
C HIS A 219 -13.68 -4.18 -11.60
N ILE A 220 -14.58 -4.92 -10.96
CA ILE A 220 -14.54 -6.38 -10.92
C ILE A 220 -14.55 -6.94 -12.35
N LYS A 221 -15.43 -6.44 -13.22
CA LYS A 221 -15.46 -6.84 -14.63
C LYS A 221 -14.14 -6.53 -15.32
N VAL A 222 -13.61 -5.32 -15.20
CA VAL A 222 -12.34 -4.95 -15.83
C VAL A 222 -11.19 -5.84 -15.35
N ILE A 223 -11.11 -6.15 -14.06
CA ILE A 223 -10.05 -7.02 -13.53
C ILE A 223 -10.22 -8.46 -14.02
N CYS A 224 -11.45 -8.96 -14.05
CA CYS A 224 -11.76 -10.30 -14.53
C CYS A 224 -11.42 -10.50 -16.02
N PHE A 225 -11.53 -9.46 -16.85
CA PHE A 225 -11.23 -9.52 -18.30
C PHE A 225 -9.76 -9.28 -18.63
N VAL A 226 -8.93 -8.90 -17.66
CA VAL A 226 -7.50 -8.60 -17.84
C VAL A 226 -6.61 -9.80 -17.42
N PHE A 227 -7.24 -10.93 -17.09
CA PHE A 227 -6.59 -12.23 -16.89
C PHE A 227 -6.94 -13.19 -18.03
#